data_AF-A0A1B7VGI4-F1
#
_entry.id   AF-A0A1B7VGI4-F1
#
_cell.length_a   1.000
_cell.length_b   1.000
_cell.length_c   1.000
_cell.angle_alpha   90.00
_cell.angle_beta   90.00
_cell.angle_gamma   90.00
#
_symmetry.space_group_name_H-M   'P 1'
#
loop_
_entity.id
_entity.type
_entity.pdbx_description
1 polymer ?
#
loop_
_entity_poly.entity_id
_entity_poly.type
_entity_poly.pdbx_seq_one_letter_code
_entity_poly.pdbx_strand_id
1 'polypeptide(L)'
;NLSVLEQIEKSGMKRLLVIGVGCQIQALRAVEKKLGLEKLYVLGTPCVDNVTRAGLQKFLETTSRSPQTVVSYEFMQDFRVHFKHEDGSEETVPFFGLKTNVLKDIFAPSCMSCFDYVNSLADIVVGYMGAPYKWQWIVVRNDTGKEMLELVKNQLDTQPVISQGNRKPAVQQSIPAYDQAVTLPMWAAKLMGVVIDKIGPKGLEYARFSIDSHFARNYLYVKRNHGEKLEAHVPEFAKRIVEQYKLPE
;
A
#
# COMPACT_ATOMS: atom_id res chain seq x y z
N ASN A 1 -8.66 -1.97 -14.71
CA ASN A 1 -7.66 -1.16 -15.46
C ASN A 1 -7.23 -1.83 -16.75
N LEU A 2 -6.82 -3.10 -16.77
CA LEU A 2 -6.32 -3.73 -18.01
C LEU A 2 -7.39 -4.31 -18.94
N SER A 3 -8.67 -4.27 -18.57
CA SER A 3 -9.78 -4.76 -19.40
C SER A 3 -9.94 -4.01 -20.73
N VAL A 4 -9.27 -2.87 -20.89
CA VAL A 4 -9.32 -2.03 -22.10
C VAL A 4 -8.15 -2.26 -23.06
N LEU A 5 -7.22 -3.17 -22.76
CA LEU A 5 -6.03 -3.39 -23.60
C LEU A 5 -6.38 -3.79 -25.04
N GLU A 6 -7.40 -4.63 -25.23
CA GLU A 6 -7.87 -5.01 -26.57
C GLU A 6 -8.46 -3.81 -27.34
N GLN A 7 -9.16 -2.92 -26.63
CA GLN A 7 -9.69 -1.69 -27.22
C GLN A 7 -8.56 -0.72 -27.60
N ILE A 8 -7.50 -0.66 -26.78
CA ILE A 8 -6.30 0.15 -27.09
C ILE A 8 -5.64 -0.35 -28.37
N GLU A 9 -5.45 -1.65 -28.52
CA GLU A 9 -4.88 -2.22 -29.74
C GLU A 9 -5.72 -1.88 -30.98
N LYS A 10 -7.05 -2.03 -30.89
CA LYS A 10 -7.99 -1.71 -31.97
C LYS A 10 -8.11 -0.22 -32.27
N SER A 11 -7.82 0.65 -31.31
CA SER A 11 -7.95 2.10 -31.46
C SER A 11 -6.87 2.74 -32.34
N GLY A 12 -5.77 2.04 -32.60
CA GLY A 12 -4.61 2.60 -33.29
C GLY A 12 -3.80 3.61 -32.47
N MET A 13 -4.08 3.75 -31.16
CA MET A 13 -3.30 4.61 -30.26
C MET A 13 -1.81 4.25 -30.29
N LYS A 14 -0.96 5.26 -30.45
CA LYS A 14 0.50 5.10 -30.49
C LYS A 14 1.20 5.50 -29.20
N ARG A 15 0.60 6.39 -28.41
CA ARG A 15 1.14 6.86 -27.13
C ARG A 15 0.09 6.71 -26.07
N LEU A 16 0.46 6.13 -24.93
CA LEU A 16 -0.48 5.79 -23.87
C LEU A 16 0.08 6.20 -22.51
N LEU A 17 -0.76 6.81 -21.67
CA LEU A 17 -0.54 6.94 -20.24
C LEU A 17 -1.41 5.91 -19.51
N VAL A 18 -0.79 5.07 -18.69
CA VAL A 18 -1.48 4.15 -17.79
C VAL A 18 -1.30 4.60 -16.35
N ILE A 19 -2.42 4.68 -15.65
CA ILE A 19 -2.46 4.89 -14.19
C ILE A 19 -2.94 3.60 -13.55
N GLY A 20 -2.16 3.04 -12.63
CA GLY A 20 -2.47 1.73 -12.05
C GLY A 20 -1.61 1.33 -10.85
N VAL A 21 -2.01 0.22 -10.23
CA VAL A 21 -1.32 -0.36 -9.07
C VAL A 21 -0.33 -1.45 -9.50
N GLY A 22 0.59 -1.84 -8.60
CA GLY A 22 1.73 -2.72 -8.92
C GLY A 22 1.39 -3.98 -9.72
N CYS A 23 0.43 -4.78 -9.27
CA CYS A 23 0.05 -6.02 -9.98
C CYS A 23 -0.50 -5.77 -11.40
N GLN A 24 -1.18 -4.65 -11.64
CA GLN A 24 -1.65 -4.27 -12.97
C GLN A 24 -0.48 -3.83 -13.85
N ILE A 25 0.48 -3.10 -13.28
CA ILE A 25 1.66 -2.67 -14.03
C ILE A 25 2.56 -3.87 -14.37
N GLN A 26 2.70 -4.86 -13.49
CA GLN A 26 3.39 -6.11 -13.81
C GLN A 26 2.77 -6.82 -15.02
N ALA A 27 1.46 -7.00 -15.02
CA ALA A 27 0.76 -7.61 -16.14
C ALA A 27 0.88 -6.77 -17.43
N LEU A 28 0.80 -5.44 -17.34
CA LEU A 28 1.00 -4.53 -18.46
C LEU A 28 2.41 -4.69 -19.07
N ARG A 29 3.46 -4.63 -18.25
CA ARG A 29 4.85 -4.76 -18.70
C ARG A 29 5.13 -6.13 -19.32
N ALA A 30 4.49 -7.19 -18.83
CA ALA A 30 4.63 -8.53 -19.40
C ALA A 30 4.09 -8.63 -20.84
N VAL A 31 3.13 -7.78 -21.23
CA VAL A 31 2.52 -7.79 -22.58
C VAL A 31 2.82 -6.54 -23.40
N GLU A 32 3.55 -5.57 -22.84
CA GLU A 32 3.79 -4.24 -23.44
C GLU A 32 4.23 -4.31 -24.90
N LYS A 33 5.16 -5.22 -25.23
CA LYS A 33 5.68 -5.37 -26.60
C LYS A 33 4.60 -5.77 -27.63
N LYS A 34 3.50 -6.38 -27.19
CA LYS A 34 2.39 -6.78 -28.07
C LYS A 34 1.43 -5.63 -28.37
N LEU A 35 1.48 -4.54 -27.60
CA LEU A 35 0.56 -3.41 -27.76
C LEU A 35 0.92 -2.49 -28.94
N GLY A 36 2.13 -2.63 -29.52
CA GLY A 36 2.55 -1.83 -30.67
C GLY A 36 2.64 -0.33 -30.42
N LEU A 37 2.83 0.07 -29.16
CA LEU A 37 2.95 1.47 -28.75
C LEU A 37 4.34 2.04 -29.09
N GLU A 38 4.38 3.29 -29.53
CA GLU A 38 5.62 4.06 -29.70
C GLU A 38 6.16 4.57 -28.36
N LYS A 39 5.27 4.93 -27.44
CA LYS A 39 5.62 5.41 -26.10
C LYS A 39 4.55 5.01 -25.08
N LEU A 40 4.99 4.41 -23.98
CA LEU A 40 4.15 4.11 -22.81
C LEU A 40 4.68 4.92 -21.62
N TYR A 41 3.77 5.65 -20.96
CA TYR A 41 3.99 6.30 -19.67
C TYR A 41 3.22 5.54 -18.60
N VAL A 42 3.85 5.26 -17.47
CA VAL A 42 3.23 4.58 -16.34
C VAL A 42 3.34 5.41 -15.07
N LEU A 43 2.19 5.96 -14.65
CA LEU A 43 2.03 6.60 -13.34
C LEU A 43 1.49 5.56 -12.36
N GLY A 44 2.35 5.12 -11.46
CA GLY A 44 2.02 4.16 -10.43
C GLY A 44 1.53 4.82 -9.14
N THR A 45 0.70 4.09 -8.40
CA THR A 45 0.47 4.35 -6.98
C THR A 45 0.94 3.15 -6.16
N PRO A 46 1.42 3.34 -4.92
CA PRO A 46 1.65 2.22 -4.02
C PRO A 46 0.31 1.56 -3.66
N CYS A 47 0.33 0.27 -3.34
CA CYS A 47 -0.89 -0.46 -3.02
C CYS A 47 -0.60 -1.67 -2.13
N VAL A 48 -1.44 -1.82 -1.11
CA VAL A 48 -1.55 -3.01 -0.25
C VAL A 48 -3.00 -3.19 0.17
N ASP A 49 -3.32 -4.34 0.76
CA ASP A 49 -4.54 -4.57 1.53
C ASP A 49 -5.85 -4.25 0.80
N ASN A 50 -5.85 -4.43 -0.53
CA ASN A 50 -7.05 -4.25 -1.31
C ASN A 50 -8.07 -5.37 -1.03
N VAL A 51 -9.34 -5.03 -1.17
CA VAL A 51 -10.47 -5.85 -0.72
C VAL A 51 -11.48 -6.04 -1.85
N THR A 52 -12.32 -7.06 -1.72
CA THR A 52 -13.50 -7.19 -2.58
C THR A 52 -14.55 -6.16 -2.23
N ARG A 53 -15.58 -5.99 -3.08
CA ARG A 53 -16.71 -5.09 -2.75
C ARG A 53 -17.41 -5.48 -1.44
N ALA A 54 -17.59 -6.78 -1.20
CA ALA A 54 -18.15 -7.29 0.05
C ALA A 54 -17.21 -7.06 1.25
N GLY A 55 -15.89 -7.28 1.06
CA GLY A 55 -14.89 -6.98 2.08
C GLY A 55 -14.85 -5.50 2.47
N LEU A 56 -14.96 -4.60 1.48
CA LEU A 56 -15.08 -3.16 1.70
C LEU A 56 -16.33 -2.81 2.52
N GLN A 57 -17.50 -3.35 2.13
CA GLN A 57 -18.73 -3.09 2.86
C GLN A 57 -18.61 -3.52 4.33
N LYS A 58 -18.09 -4.73 4.56
CA LYS A 58 -17.83 -5.26 5.91
C LYS A 58 -16.87 -4.38 6.70
N PHE A 59 -15.81 -3.87 6.07
CA PHE A 59 -14.85 -2.95 6.70
C PHE A 59 -15.52 -1.66 7.15
N LEU A 60 -16.27 -1.01 6.25
CA LEU A 60 -16.95 0.24 6.53
C LEU A 60 -17.95 0.08 7.67
N GLU A 61 -18.82 -0.93 7.61
CA GLU A 61 -19.85 -1.21 8.63
C GLU A 61 -19.26 -1.56 10.00
N THR A 62 -18.06 -2.15 10.02
CA THR A 62 -17.39 -2.51 11.28
C THR A 62 -16.68 -1.32 11.91
N THR A 63 -16.28 -0.32 11.11
CA THR A 63 -15.27 0.67 11.50
C THR A 63 -15.79 2.09 11.56
N SER A 64 -16.53 2.55 10.55
CA SER A 64 -17.06 3.91 10.52
C SER A 64 -18.38 3.98 11.28
N ARG A 65 -18.62 5.09 11.98
CA ARG A 65 -19.91 5.38 12.61
C ARG A 65 -21.03 5.68 11.60
N SER A 66 -20.68 5.99 10.35
CA SER A 66 -21.64 6.40 9.31
C SER A 66 -21.22 5.85 7.92
N PRO A 67 -21.16 4.51 7.77
CA PRO A 67 -20.54 3.86 6.62
C PRO A 67 -21.16 4.24 5.27
N GLN A 68 -22.45 4.54 5.23
CA GLN A 68 -23.18 4.85 3.99
C GLN A 68 -22.81 6.21 3.39
N THR A 69 -22.14 7.07 4.16
CA THR A 69 -21.77 8.42 3.73
C THR A 69 -20.28 8.55 3.40
N VAL A 70 -19.51 7.45 3.51
CA VAL A 70 -18.06 7.47 3.27
C VAL A 70 -17.78 7.57 1.77
N VAL A 71 -17.05 8.61 1.36
CA VAL A 71 -16.62 8.81 -0.04
C VAL A 71 -15.18 8.40 -0.29
N SER A 72 -14.32 8.47 0.73
CA SER A 72 -12.94 8.00 0.69
C SER A 72 -12.46 7.66 2.08
N TYR A 73 -11.51 6.73 2.17
CA TYR A 73 -10.80 6.47 3.41
C TYR A 73 -9.34 6.18 3.14
N GLU A 74 -8.49 6.37 4.15
CA GLU A 74 -7.06 6.09 4.05
C GLU A 74 -6.47 5.67 5.39
N PHE A 75 -5.52 4.73 5.35
CA PHE A 75 -4.73 4.31 6.51
C PHE A 75 -3.52 5.25 6.67
N MET A 76 -3.67 6.29 7.49
CA MET A 76 -2.72 7.40 7.55
C MET A 76 -1.52 7.13 8.47
N GLN A 77 -0.46 7.94 8.28
CA GLN A 77 0.83 7.80 8.98
C GLN A 77 0.76 8.08 10.49
N ASP A 78 -0.36 8.64 10.96
CA ASP A 78 -0.66 8.90 12.37
C ASP A 78 -1.34 7.70 13.07
N PHE A 79 -1.27 6.51 12.47
CA PHE A 79 -1.85 5.26 12.97
C PHE A 79 -3.38 5.30 13.14
N ARG A 80 -4.05 6.07 12.28
CA ARG A 80 -5.50 6.19 12.22
C ARG A 80 -6.00 5.93 10.81
N VAL A 81 -7.18 5.33 10.72
CA VAL A 81 -7.98 5.35 9.50
C VAL A 81 -8.72 6.67 9.47
N HIS A 82 -8.54 7.42 8.39
CA HIS A 82 -9.25 8.68 8.14
C HIS A 82 -10.35 8.38 7.13
N PHE A 83 -11.59 8.74 7.45
CA PHE A 83 -12.75 8.66 6.58
C PHE A 83 -13.18 10.08 6.23
N LYS A 84 -13.50 10.29 4.95
CA LYS A 84 -14.15 11.51 4.46
C LYS A 84 -15.58 11.18 4.08
N HIS A 85 -16.51 12.03 4.51
CA HIS A 85 -17.93 11.85 4.25
C HIS A 85 -18.44 12.78 3.13
N GLU A 86 -19.62 12.47 2.60
CA GLU A 86 -20.29 13.23 1.52
C GLU A 86 -20.52 14.71 1.86
N ASP A 87 -20.77 15.01 3.14
CA ASP A 87 -20.94 16.38 3.65
C ASP A 87 -19.61 17.13 3.86
N GLY A 88 -18.48 16.48 3.56
CA GLY A 88 -17.13 17.00 3.76
C GLY A 88 -16.58 16.82 5.17
N SER A 89 -17.33 16.24 6.10
CA SER A 89 -16.84 15.94 7.45
C SER A 89 -15.79 14.82 7.44
N GLU A 90 -14.92 14.82 8.45
CA GLU A 90 -13.87 13.81 8.65
C GLU A 90 -14.15 12.99 9.91
N GLU A 91 -13.90 11.69 9.84
CA GLU A 91 -13.92 10.75 10.96
C GLU A 91 -12.56 10.05 11.05
N THR A 92 -11.99 9.93 12.26
CA THR A 92 -10.75 9.16 12.45
C THR A 92 -10.95 8.02 13.45
N VAL A 93 -10.44 6.84 13.10
CA VAL A 93 -10.48 5.63 13.94
C VAL A 93 -9.05 5.09 14.16
N PRO A 94 -8.57 4.91 15.40
CA PRO A 94 -7.25 4.33 15.65
C PRO A 94 -7.10 2.90 15.12
N PHE A 95 -5.95 2.57 14.49
CA PHE A 95 -5.67 1.23 13.95
C PHE A 95 -5.84 0.12 14.98
N PHE A 96 -5.31 0.33 16.20
CA PHE A 96 -5.37 -0.67 17.27
C PHE A 96 -6.77 -0.88 17.86
N GLY A 97 -7.72 -0.01 17.50
CA GLY A 97 -9.13 -0.14 17.84
C GLY A 97 -9.95 -0.90 16.79
N LEU A 98 -9.35 -1.26 15.65
CA LEU A 98 -10.02 -2.04 14.62
C LEU A 98 -10.29 -3.45 15.13
N LYS A 99 -11.49 -3.98 14.83
CA LYS A 99 -11.88 -5.36 15.17
C LYS A 99 -11.20 -6.37 14.24
N THR A 100 -9.90 -6.53 14.40
CA THR A 100 -9.02 -7.37 13.57
C THR A 100 -9.51 -8.81 13.45
N ASN A 101 -10.10 -9.36 14.52
CA ASN A 101 -10.69 -10.70 14.51
C ASN A 101 -11.84 -10.86 13.49
N VAL A 102 -12.61 -9.79 13.22
CA VAL A 102 -13.69 -9.77 12.25
C VAL A 102 -13.19 -9.40 10.85
N LEU A 103 -12.13 -8.58 10.80
CA LEU A 103 -11.59 -8.02 9.56
C LEU A 103 -10.50 -8.87 8.90
N LYS A 104 -9.92 -9.87 9.58
CA LYS A 104 -8.77 -10.63 9.06
C LYS A 104 -8.97 -11.26 7.66
N ASP A 105 -10.20 -11.62 7.31
CA ASP A 105 -10.52 -12.33 6.07
C ASP A 105 -11.02 -11.41 4.94
N ILE A 106 -10.99 -10.07 5.12
CA ILE A 106 -11.48 -9.13 4.09
C ILE A 106 -10.45 -8.89 2.98
N PHE A 107 -9.17 -9.07 3.29
CA PHE A 107 -8.08 -8.81 2.36
C PHE A 107 -8.09 -9.86 1.26
N ALA A 108 -8.00 -9.41 0.01
CA ALA A 108 -7.99 -10.33 -1.11
C ALA A 108 -6.75 -11.25 -1.02
N PRO A 109 -6.87 -12.57 -1.29
CA PRO A 109 -5.73 -13.49 -1.31
C PRO A 109 -4.57 -13.03 -2.19
N SER A 110 -4.87 -12.34 -3.29
CA SER A 110 -3.87 -11.74 -4.18
C SER A 110 -3.06 -10.63 -3.49
N CYS A 111 -3.68 -9.81 -2.64
CA CYS A 111 -3.00 -8.78 -1.85
C CYS A 111 -2.18 -9.37 -0.72
N MET A 112 -2.67 -10.46 -0.12
CA MET A 112 -1.93 -11.26 0.87
C MET A 112 -0.75 -12.02 0.25
N SER A 113 -0.68 -12.10 -1.08
CA SER A 113 0.41 -12.72 -1.83
C SER A 113 1.24 -11.69 -2.60
N CYS A 114 1.04 -10.38 -2.38
CA CYS A 114 1.71 -9.32 -3.13
C CYS A 114 3.05 -8.91 -2.47
N PHE A 115 4.09 -8.70 -3.28
CA PHE A 115 5.39 -8.17 -2.84
C PHE A 115 5.80 -6.90 -3.59
N ASP A 116 4.85 -6.20 -4.20
CA ASP A 116 5.10 -5.00 -5.02
C ASP A 116 4.39 -3.76 -4.47
N TYR A 117 4.66 -3.47 -3.20
CA TYR A 117 4.08 -2.34 -2.46
C TYR A 117 4.28 -1.02 -3.20
N VAL A 118 5.52 -0.78 -3.64
CA VAL A 118 5.99 0.50 -4.17
C VAL A 118 5.86 0.62 -5.69
N ASN A 119 5.14 -0.31 -6.34
CA ASN A 119 4.92 -0.31 -7.80
C ASN A 119 6.22 -0.17 -8.58
N SER A 120 7.06 -1.20 -8.47
CA SER A 120 8.47 -1.22 -8.91
C SER A 120 8.67 -1.04 -10.41
N LEU A 121 7.64 -1.31 -11.22
CA LEU A 121 7.70 -1.28 -12.69
C LEU A 121 7.04 -0.03 -13.33
N ALA A 122 6.56 0.91 -12.51
CA ALA A 122 6.11 2.21 -12.98
C ALA A 122 7.29 3.11 -13.40
N ASP A 123 7.00 4.19 -14.12
CA ASP A 123 8.01 5.21 -14.47
C ASP A 123 8.14 6.26 -13.36
N ILE A 124 7.00 6.65 -12.79
CA ILE A 124 6.87 7.52 -11.62
C ILE A 124 5.83 6.93 -10.67
N VAL A 125 6.08 7.04 -9.36
CA VAL A 125 5.15 6.58 -8.32
C VAL A 125 4.80 7.72 -7.39
N VAL A 126 3.51 7.96 -7.18
CA VAL A 126 3.00 8.96 -6.22
C VAL A 126 2.26 8.25 -5.11
N GLY A 127 2.63 8.51 -3.86
CA GLY A 127 2.04 7.90 -2.67
C GLY A 127 2.07 8.83 -1.47
N TYR A 128 1.68 8.35 -0.29
CA TYR A 128 1.67 9.17 0.93
C TYR A 128 2.53 8.59 2.07
N MET A 129 2.72 7.27 2.13
CA MET A 129 3.29 6.63 3.32
C MET A 129 4.70 7.07 3.73
N GLY A 130 5.57 7.40 2.77
CA GLY A 130 6.91 7.93 3.05
C GLY A 130 6.96 9.43 3.32
N ALA A 131 5.83 10.13 3.21
CA ALA A 131 5.74 11.58 3.36
C ALA A 131 5.22 11.96 4.75
N PRO A 132 5.57 13.17 5.24
CA PRO A 132 4.86 13.78 6.35
C PRO A 132 3.34 13.83 6.10
N TYR A 133 2.55 13.84 7.17
CA TYR A 133 1.09 13.96 7.06
C TYR A 133 0.70 15.21 6.24
N LYS A 134 -0.33 15.08 5.39
CA LYS A 134 -0.76 16.05 4.35
C LYS A 134 0.20 16.26 3.17
N TRP A 135 1.31 15.52 3.10
CA TRP A 135 2.19 15.51 1.94
C TRP A 135 2.09 14.17 1.19
N GLN A 136 2.41 14.22 -0.09
CA GLN A 136 2.68 13.04 -0.91
C GLN A 136 4.19 12.89 -1.11
N TRP A 137 4.65 11.66 -1.32
CA TRP A 137 6.00 11.38 -1.79
C TRP A 137 5.94 10.97 -3.26
N ILE A 138 7.01 11.28 -3.97
CA ILE A 138 7.18 10.97 -5.39
C ILE A 138 8.48 10.17 -5.54
N VAL A 139 8.43 8.99 -6.17
CA VAL A 139 9.63 8.29 -6.64
C VAL A 139 9.65 8.32 -8.15
N VAL A 140 10.63 9.01 -8.70
CA VAL A 140 11.00 8.98 -10.10
C VAL A 140 11.92 7.79 -10.32
N ARG A 141 11.56 6.86 -11.21
CA ARG A 141 12.29 5.60 -11.41
C ARG A 141 13.20 5.62 -12.63
N ASN A 142 12.85 6.40 -13.65
CA ASN A 142 13.59 6.49 -14.90
C ASN A 142 13.35 7.85 -15.61
N ASP A 143 13.99 8.04 -16.76
CA ASP A 143 13.90 9.28 -17.52
C ASP A 143 12.47 9.59 -18.01
N THR A 144 11.67 8.57 -18.34
CA THR A 144 10.25 8.76 -18.69
C THR A 144 9.47 9.32 -17.50
N GLY A 145 9.70 8.81 -16.28
CA GLY A 145 9.08 9.35 -15.07
C GLY A 145 9.56 10.76 -14.75
N LYS A 146 10.82 11.07 -15.04
CA LYS A 146 11.39 12.41 -14.88
C LYS A 146 10.72 13.39 -15.84
N GLU A 147 10.57 13.01 -17.11
CA GLU A 147 9.83 13.78 -18.12
C GLU A 147 8.41 14.11 -17.63
N MET A 148 7.70 13.13 -17.06
CA MET A 148 6.36 13.33 -16.49
C MET A 148 6.34 14.34 -15.33
N LEU A 149 7.30 14.25 -14.40
CA LEU A 149 7.37 15.17 -13.26
C LEU A 149 7.66 16.61 -13.68
N GLU A 150 8.60 16.81 -14.63
CA GLU A 150 8.99 18.15 -15.08
C GLU A 150 7.82 18.93 -15.72
N LEU A 151 6.81 18.25 -16.29
CA LEU A 151 5.60 18.90 -16.83
C LEU A 151 4.80 19.69 -15.79
N VAL A 152 4.85 19.27 -14.52
CA VAL A 152 4.01 19.82 -13.45
C VAL A 152 4.82 20.39 -12.30
N LYS A 153 6.15 20.32 -12.35
CA LYS A 153 7.04 20.67 -11.23
C LYS A 153 6.86 22.09 -10.71
N ASN A 154 6.58 23.05 -11.59
CA ASN A 154 6.32 24.45 -11.23
C ASN A 154 4.94 24.67 -10.57
N GLN A 155 4.06 23.67 -10.57
CA GLN A 155 2.75 23.67 -9.92
C GLN A 155 2.78 22.93 -8.57
N LEU A 156 3.94 22.41 -8.16
CA LEU A 156 4.09 21.61 -6.94
C LEU A 156 4.96 22.34 -5.93
N ASP A 157 4.48 22.42 -4.69
CA ASP A 157 5.34 22.65 -3.54
C ASP A 157 6.07 21.34 -3.23
N THR A 158 7.39 21.40 -3.08
CA THR A 158 8.22 20.23 -2.83
C THR A 158 9.14 20.45 -1.64
N GLN A 159 9.42 19.37 -0.91
CA GLN A 159 10.39 19.36 0.19
C GLN A 159 11.17 18.03 0.19
N PRO A 160 12.39 18.01 0.74
CA PRO A 160 13.14 16.77 0.91
C PRO A 160 12.37 15.76 1.77
N VAL A 161 12.53 14.48 1.44
CA VAL A 161 12.02 13.38 2.27
C VAL A 161 12.77 13.31 3.60
N ILE A 162 12.07 12.89 4.66
CA ILE A 162 12.65 12.67 5.99
C ILE A 162 12.74 11.18 6.31
N SER A 163 13.65 10.77 7.17
CA SER A 163 13.77 9.40 7.66
C SER A 163 14.26 9.42 9.11
N GLN A 164 13.42 9.01 10.06
CA GLN A 164 13.76 9.05 11.49
C GLN A 164 13.18 7.85 12.25
N GLY A 165 13.82 7.48 13.36
CA GLY A 165 13.42 6.36 14.21
C GLY A 165 14.03 5.03 13.77
N ASN A 166 13.54 3.94 14.37
CA ASN A 166 13.97 2.58 14.07
C ASN A 166 12.74 1.67 13.98
N ARG A 167 12.46 1.16 12.79
CA ARG A 167 11.29 0.30 12.57
C ARG A 167 11.43 -1.12 13.13
N LYS A 168 12.65 -1.66 13.24
CA LYS A 168 12.86 -3.11 13.42
C LYS A 168 12.12 -3.70 14.64
N PRO A 169 12.19 -3.08 15.84
CA PRO A 169 11.46 -3.59 17.00
C PRO A 169 9.95 -3.59 16.80
N ALA A 170 9.41 -2.53 16.18
CA ALA A 170 7.99 -2.40 15.91
C ALA A 170 7.51 -3.48 14.92
N VAL A 171 8.27 -3.72 13.84
CA VAL A 171 7.96 -4.81 12.90
C VAL A 171 7.98 -6.16 13.62
N GLN A 172 9.06 -6.46 14.35
CA GLN A 172 9.21 -7.74 15.05
C GLN A 172 8.06 -8.01 16.04
N GLN A 173 7.63 -7.00 16.79
CA GLN A 173 6.52 -7.10 17.75
C GLN A 173 5.15 -7.19 17.07
N SER A 174 5.00 -6.62 15.87
CA SER A 174 3.74 -6.66 15.11
C SER A 174 3.45 -8.03 14.48
N ILE A 175 4.47 -8.82 14.17
CA ILE A 175 4.32 -10.13 13.50
C ILE A 175 3.35 -11.07 14.26
N PRO A 176 3.53 -11.35 15.56
CA PRO A 176 2.57 -12.17 16.30
C PRO A 176 1.17 -11.54 16.41
N ALA A 177 1.10 -10.21 16.48
CA ALA A 177 -0.19 -9.51 16.61
C ALA A 177 -1.04 -9.65 15.33
N TYR A 178 -0.41 -9.58 14.15
CA TYR A 178 -1.06 -9.88 12.88
C TYR A 178 -1.45 -11.36 12.79
N ASP A 179 -0.56 -12.25 13.23
CA ASP A 179 -0.78 -13.69 13.19
C ASP A 179 -1.98 -14.13 14.04
N GLN A 180 -2.11 -13.54 15.23
CA GLN A 180 -3.16 -13.85 16.21
C GLN A 180 -4.39 -12.94 16.12
N ALA A 181 -4.39 -11.97 15.20
CA ALA A 181 -5.45 -10.97 15.02
C ALA A 181 -5.86 -10.24 16.31
N VAL A 182 -4.89 -9.82 17.13
CA VAL A 182 -5.12 -9.20 18.45
C VAL A 182 -5.76 -7.82 18.32
N THR A 183 -6.87 -7.58 19.06
CA THR A 183 -7.55 -6.27 19.15
C THR A 183 -7.34 -5.66 20.54
N LEU A 184 -7.07 -4.36 20.63
CA LEU A 184 -6.96 -3.65 21.90
C LEU A 184 -8.24 -2.87 22.24
N PRO A 185 -8.56 -2.71 23.54
CA PRO A 185 -9.60 -1.78 23.97
C PRO A 185 -9.33 -0.34 23.48
N MET A 186 -10.36 0.39 23.11
CA MET A 186 -10.24 1.73 22.50
C MET A 186 -9.43 2.74 23.32
N TRP A 187 -9.49 2.68 24.66
CA TRP A 187 -8.71 3.55 25.53
C TRP A 187 -7.20 3.25 25.44
N ALA A 188 -6.83 1.96 25.40
CA ALA A 188 -5.45 1.51 25.25
C ALA A 188 -4.92 1.79 23.84
N ALA A 189 -5.75 1.57 22.81
CA ALA A 189 -5.46 1.92 21.42
C ALA A 189 -5.11 3.41 21.26
N LYS A 190 -5.89 4.30 21.89
CA LYS A 190 -5.63 5.76 21.88
C LYS A 190 -4.29 6.09 22.54
N LEU A 191 -3.98 5.48 23.69
CA LEU A 191 -2.72 5.72 24.39
C LEU A 191 -1.50 5.25 23.57
N MET A 192 -1.58 4.06 22.97
CA MET A 192 -0.51 3.59 22.08
C MET A 192 -0.32 4.51 20.88
N GLY A 193 -1.41 5.02 20.28
CA GLY A 193 -1.33 5.99 19.20
C GLY A 193 -0.51 7.22 19.57
N VAL A 194 -0.69 7.77 20.78
CA VAL A 194 0.08 8.93 21.26
C VAL A 194 1.57 8.62 21.45
N VAL A 195 1.89 7.43 21.95
CA VAL A 195 3.28 7.02 22.16
C VAL A 195 3.99 6.83 20.81
N ILE A 196 3.32 6.18 19.87
CA ILE A 196 3.89 5.87 18.56
C ILE A 196 4.02 7.14 17.71
N ASP A 197 3.09 8.09 17.78
CA ASP A 197 3.23 9.37 17.07
C ASP A 197 4.49 10.16 17.52
N LYS A 198 4.84 10.05 18.81
CA LYS A 198 6.03 10.71 19.36
C LYS A 198 7.35 9.97 19.09
N ILE A 199 7.38 8.65 19.23
CA ILE A 199 8.62 7.86 19.28
C ILE A 199 8.77 6.93 18.05
N GLY A 200 7.69 6.70 17.32
CA GLY A 200 7.64 5.81 16.18
C GLY A 200 8.44 6.30 14.96
N PRO A 201 8.63 5.42 13.97
CA PRO A 201 9.35 5.75 12.76
C PRO A 201 8.61 6.83 11.96
N LYS A 202 9.35 7.74 11.30
CA LYS A 202 8.80 8.86 10.51
C LYS A 202 9.36 8.91 9.09
N GLY A 203 8.52 9.37 8.17
CA GLY A 203 8.83 9.51 6.74
C GLY A 203 9.20 8.17 6.10
N LEU A 204 10.35 8.10 5.42
CA LEU A 204 10.82 6.88 4.76
C LEU A 204 10.97 5.71 5.73
N GLU A 205 11.28 5.96 7.00
CA GLU A 205 11.40 4.88 7.99
C GLU A 205 10.03 4.27 8.33
N TYR A 206 8.97 5.08 8.32
CA TYR A 206 7.59 4.59 8.44
C TYR A 206 7.16 3.80 7.19
N ALA A 207 7.53 4.28 6.00
CA ALA A 207 7.27 3.52 4.77
C ALA A 207 7.95 2.14 4.81
N ARG A 208 9.21 2.08 5.24
CA ARG A 208 9.91 0.79 5.43
C ARG A 208 9.26 -0.06 6.52
N PHE A 209 8.79 0.53 7.61
CA PHE A 209 8.02 -0.20 8.64
C PHE A 209 6.81 -0.89 7.99
N SER A 210 6.02 -0.16 7.22
CA SER A 210 4.86 -0.73 6.54
C SER A 210 5.26 -1.82 5.55
N ILE A 211 6.26 -1.59 4.70
CA ILE A 211 6.72 -2.59 3.72
C ILE A 211 7.16 -3.88 4.42
N ASP A 212 8.01 -3.77 5.43
CA ASP A 212 8.55 -4.92 6.15
C ASP A 212 7.43 -5.71 6.86
N SER A 213 6.49 -5.01 7.54
CA SER A 213 5.33 -5.63 8.18
C SER A 213 4.44 -6.37 7.18
N HIS A 214 4.14 -5.77 6.03
CA HIS A 214 3.32 -6.42 5.00
C HIS A 214 4.04 -7.59 4.35
N PHE A 215 5.34 -7.47 4.07
CA PHE A 215 6.11 -8.56 3.46
C PHE A 215 6.28 -9.75 4.39
N ALA A 216 6.51 -9.54 5.69
CA ALA A 216 6.54 -10.61 6.68
C ALA A 216 5.19 -11.34 6.74
N ARG A 217 4.08 -10.59 6.82
CA ARG A 217 2.72 -11.15 6.83
C ARG A 217 2.41 -11.93 5.54
N ASN A 218 2.73 -11.35 4.39
CA ASN A 218 2.45 -11.95 3.08
C ASN A 218 3.33 -13.19 2.83
N TYR A 219 4.58 -13.17 3.28
CA TYR A 219 5.46 -14.34 3.24
C TYR A 219 4.88 -15.51 4.04
N LEU A 220 4.43 -15.26 5.27
CA LEU A 220 3.75 -16.26 6.10
C LEU A 220 2.47 -16.79 5.42
N TYR A 221 1.68 -15.91 4.82
CA TYR A 221 0.48 -16.30 4.08
C TYR A 221 0.81 -17.25 2.92
N VAL A 222 1.79 -16.90 2.07
CA VAL A 222 2.20 -17.74 0.94
C VAL A 222 2.80 -19.06 1.44
N LYS A 223 3.66 -19.03 2.47
CA LYS A 223 4.28 -20.23 3.05
C LYS A 223 3.22 -21.24 3.51
N ARG A 224 2.14 -20.76 4.16
CA ARG A 224 1.10 -21.61 4.76
C ARG A 224 0.04 -22.08 3.78
N ASN A 225 -0.29 -21.28 2.76
CA ASN A 225 -1.39 -21.58 1.82
C ASN A 225 -0.91 -22.09 0.46
N HIS A 226 0.33 -21.76 0.07
CA HIS A 226 0.92 -22.01 -1.24
C HIS A 226 2.42 -22.34 -1.13
N GLY A 227 2.80 -23.15 -0.15
CA GLY A 227 4.19 -23.45 0.18
C GLY A 227 5.00 -23.99 -1.00
N GLU A 228 4.35 -24.72 -1.92
CA GLU A 228 4.94 -25.24 -3.15
C GLU A 228 5.37 -24.15 -4.15
N LYS A 229 4.83 -22.93 -4.02
CA LYS A 229 5.16 -21.79 -4.89
C LYS A 229 6.06 -20.76 -4.22
N LEU A 230 6.31 -20.88 -2.91
CA LEU A 230 6.97 -19.87 -2.10
C LEU A 230 8.29 -19.39 -2.72
N GLU A 231 9.16 -20.33 -3.09
CA GLU A 231 10.48 -20.01 -3.63
C GLU A 231 10.45 -19.26 -4.96
N ALA A 232 9.53 -19.64 -5.85
CA ALA A 232 9.40 -19.05 -7.18
C ALA A 232 8.57 -17.75 -7.18
N HIS A 233 7.64 -17.61 -6.22
CA HIS A 233 6.71 -16.49 -6.15
C HIS A 233 7.28 -15.29 -5.38
N VAL A 234 8.01 -15.52 -4.29
CA VAL A 234 8.55 -14.43 -3.47
C VAL A 234 9.82 -13.88 -4.13
N PRO A 235 9.86 -12.58 -4.50
CA PRO A 235 11.06 -11.99 -5.08
C PRO A 235 12.24 -11.96 -4.11
N GLU A 236 13.45 -12.06 -4.64
CA GLU A 236 14.69 -12.07 -3.85
C GLU A 236 14.83 -10.87 -2.89
N PHE A 237 14.46 -9.66 -3.33
CA PHE A 237 14.52 -8.48 -2.47
C PHE A 237 13.55 -8.58 -1.28
N ALA A 238 12.40 -9.26 -1.45
CA ALA A 238 11.43 -9.46 -0.38
C ALA A 238 11.93 -10.52 0.61
N LYS A 239 12.56 -11.60 0.13
CA LYS A 239 13.22 -12.61 0.99
C LYS A 239 14.24 -11.95 1.92
N ARG A 240 15.14 -11.12 1.38
CA ARG A 240 16.15 -10.38 2.16
C ARG A 240 15.57 -9.40 3.18
N ILE A 241 14.37 -8.87 2.95
CA ILE A 241 13.66 -8.05 3.94
C ILE A 241 13.13 -8.95 5.05
N VAL A 242 12.45 -10.03 4.69
CA VAL A 242 11.82 -10.96 5.63
C VAL A 242 12.85 -11.66 6.53
N GLU A 243 14.02 -12.04 5.98
CA GLU A 243 15.13 -12.68 6.72
C GLU A 243 15.69 -11.84 7.88
N GLN A 244 15.38 -10.55 7.93
CA GLN A 244 15.79 -9.68 9.03
C GLN A 244 14.95 -9.88 10.31
N TYR A 245 13.88 -10.68 10.24
CA TYR A 245 12.90 -10.86 11.31
C TYR A 245 12.75 -12.34 11.68
N LYS A 246 12.43 -12.59 12.95
CA LYS A 246 12.06 -13.92 13.43
C LYS A 246 10.58 -14.16 13.11
N LEU A 247 10.32 -15.16 12.27
CA LEU A 247 8.98 -15.57 11.90
C LEU A 247 8.49 -16.73 12.79
N PRO A 248 7.18 -16.81 13.08
CA PRO A 248 6.58 -18.02 13.63
C PRO A 248 6.70 -19.19 12.64
N GLU A 249 6.58 -20.40 13.16
CA GLU A 249 6.55 -21.61 12.33
C GLU A 249 5.38 -21.59 11.32
#